data_AF-A0A6P1M5A4-F1
#
_entry.id   AF-A0A6P1M5A4-F1
#
_cell.length_a   1.000
_cell.length_b   1.000
_cell.length_c   1.000
_cell.angle_alpha   90.00
_cell.angle_beta   90.00
_cell.angle_gamma   90.00
#
_symmetry.space_group_name_H-M   'P 1'
#
loop_
_entity.id
_entity.type
_entity.pdbx_description
1 polymer ?
#
loop_
_entity_poly.entity_id
_entity_poly.type
_entity_poly.pdbx_seq_one_letter_code
_entity_poly.pdbx_strand_id
1 'polypeptide(L)'
;MIENHNSMDAIVQELRKIKIFTGMTGVALTIMLIFTMLSTLLSIGALALIMPNVLKTQAAMLGKQSTQSFSDQTSELIEQGKLDEASARISARKETHPNDAYAYYYEAKIHLAQGEPEKALVELDKIRELAPSWNKEYTDPLIELAEKRIAESR
;
A
#
# COMPACT_ATOMS: atom_id res chain seq x y z
N MET A 1 18.91 -45.55 -77.83
CA MET A 1 17.90 -44.50 -77.52
C MET A 1 17.07 -44.79 -76.26
N ILE A 2 17.45 -45.74 -75.38
CA ILE A 2 16.66 -46.16 -74.21
C ILE A 2 17.19 -45.54 -72.88
N GLU A 3 18.46 -45.18 -72.84
CA GLU A 3 19.13 -44.67 -71.63
C GLU A 3 18.65 -43.27 -71.18
N ASN A 4 18.16 -42.45 -72.13
CA ASN A 4 17.69 -41.10 -71.84
C ASN A 4 16.31 -41.07 -71.15
N HIS A 5 15.48 -42.12 -71.31
CA HIS A 5 14.15 -42.16 -70.68
C HIS A 5 14.25 -42.47 -69.18
N ASN A 6 15.10 -43.43 -68.80
CA ASN A 6 15.36 -43.77 -67.39
C ASN A 6 15.97 -42.60 -66.60
N SER A 7 16.81 -41.78 -67.24
CA SER A 7 17.40 -40.59 -66.61
C SER A 7 16.34 -39.51 -66.34
N MET A 8 15.43 -39.28 -67.28
CA MET A 8 14.35 -38.32 -67.12
C MET A 8 13.38 -38.73 -66.01
N ASP A 9 13.01 -40.01 -65.94
CA ASP A 9 12.13 -40.54 -64.90
C ASP A 9 12.76 -40.45 -63.51
N ALA A 10 14.07 -40.66 -63.40
CA ALA A 10 14.82 -40.48 -62.16
C ALA A 10 14.82 -39.01 -61.69
N ILE A 11 15.03 -38.06 -62.61
CA ILE A 11 14.97 -36.62 -62.31
C ILE A 11 13.57 -36.22 -61.83
N VAL A 12 12.51 -36.70 -62.50
CA VAL A 12 11.13 -36.44 -62.10
C VAL A 12 10.81 -37.01 -60.71
N GLN A 13 11.36 -38.18 -60.36
CA GLN A 13 11.22 -38.74 -59.01
C GLN A 13 11.93 -37.89 -57.95
N GLU A 14 13.14 -37.42 -58.21
CA GLU A 14 13.88 -36.55 -57.27
C GLU A 14 13.20 -35.20 -57.09
N LEU A 15 12.69 -34.59 -58.16
CA LEU A 15 11.88 -33.37 -58.08
C LEU A 15 10.59 -33.56 -57.27
N ARG A 16 9.96 -34.73 -57.39
CA ARG A 16 8.77 -35.09 -56.59
C ARG A 16 9.12 -35.20 -55.10
N LYS A 17 10.26 -35.81 -54.75
CA LYS A 17 10.74 -35.92 -53.36
C LYS A 17 11.04 -34.55 -52.75
N ILE A 18 11.73 -33.68 -53.49
CA ILE A 18 12.05 -32.31 -53.04
C ILE A 18 10.78 -31.51 -52.76
N LYS A 19 9.78 -31.59 -53.64
CA LYS A 19 8.49 -30.91 -53.47
C LYS A 19 7.70 -31.42 -52.25
N ILE A 20 7.78 -32.72 -51.95
CA ILE A 20 7.18 -33.31 -50.74
C ILE A 20 7.93 -32.85 -49.48
N PHE A 21 9.27 -32.86 -49.52
CA PHE A 21 10.11 -32.44 -48.40
C PHE A 21 9.89 -30.96 -48.04
N THR A 22 9.84 -30.06 -49.01
CA THR A 22 9.55 -28.63 -48.77
C THR A 22 8.10 -28.38 -48.33
N GLY A 23 7.15 -29.20 -48.79
CA GLY A 23 5.78 -29.19 -48.27
C GLY A 23 5.71 -29.63 -46.80
N MET A 24 6.44 -30.69 -46.43
CA MET A 24 6.50 -31.20 -45.07
C MET A 24 7.14 -30.21 -44.09
N THR A 25 8.20 -29.50 -44.48
CA THR A 25 8.81 -28.46 -43.64
C THR A 25 7.86 -27.28 -43.42
N GLY A 26 7.08 -26.89 -44.43
CA GLY A 26 6.01 -25.90 -44.27
C GLY A 26 4.94 -26.33 -43.26
N VAL A 27 4.49 -27.59 -43.33
CA VAL A 27 3.53 -28.15 -42.35
C VAL A 27 4.12 -28.16 -40.94
N ALA A 28 5.39 -28.56 -40.78
CA ALA A 28 6.07 -28.55 -39.48
C ALA A 28 6.17 -27.14 -38.87
N LEU A 29 6.47 -26.11 -39.69
CA LEU A 29 6.51 -24.72 -39.24
C LEU A 29 5.14 -24.21 -38.80
N THR A 30 4.08 -24.54 -39.53
CA THR A 30 2.71 -24.14 -39.14
C THR A 30 2.28 -24.80 -37.82
N ILE A 31 2.61 -26.07 -37.61
CA ILE A 31 2.36 -26.77 -36.34
C ILE A 31 3.14 -26.12 -35.19
N MET A 32 4.41 -25.78 -35.42
CA MET A 32 5.25 -25.11 -34.42
C MET A 32 4.68 -23.74 -34.04
N LEU A 33 4.20 -22.95 -35.01
CA LEU A 33 3.55 -21.66 -34.75
C LEU A 33 2.24 -21.80 -33.98
N ILE A 34 1.43 -22.82 -34.28
CA ILE A 34 0.20 -23.09 -33.53
C ILE A 34 0.54 -23.47 -32.09
N PHE A 35 1.57 -24.29 -31.89
CA PHE A 35 2.01 -24.71 -30.56
C PHE A 35 2.54 -23.54 -29.72
N THR A 36 3.33 -22.63 -30.31
CA THR A 36 3.81 -21.44 -29.61
C THR A 36 2.68 -20.49 -29.26
N MET A 37 1.74 -20.25 -30.19
CA MET A 37 0.55 -19.44 -29.93
C MET A 37 -0.33 -20.04 -28.82
N LEU A 38 -0.48 -21.36 -28.78
CA LEU A 38 -1.23 -22.04 -27.74
C LEU A 38 -0.55 -21.94 -26.37
N SER A 39 0.77 -22.12 -26.33
CA SER A 39 1.58 -22.01 -25.10
C SER A 39 1.58 -20.59 -24.53
N THR A 40 1.70 -19.56 -25.38
CA THR A 40 1.62 -18.16 -24.95
C THR A 40 0.22 -17.81 -24.45
N LEU A 41 -0.83 -18.28 -25.13
CA LEU A 41 -2.21 -18.06 -24.69
C LEU A 41 -2.48 -18.67 -23.32
N LEU A 42 -2.00 -19.90 -23.08
CA LEU A 42 -2.12 -20.56 -21.77
C LEU A 42 -1.37 -19.79 -20.67
N SER A 43 -0.16 -19.31 -20.97
CA SER A 43 0.66 -18.54 -20.03
C SER A 43 0.01 -17.20 -19.64
N ILE A 44 -0.57 -16.48 -20.61
CA ILE A 44 -1.29 -15.22 -20.36
C ILE A 44 -2.53 -15.49 -19.50
N GLY A 45 -3.28 -16.56 -19.80
CA GLY A 45 -4.46 -16.96 -19.01
C GLY A 45 -4.10 -17.27 -17.57
N ALA A 46 -3.03 -18.03 -17.33
CA ALA A 46 -2.54 -18.33 -15.98
C ALA A 46 -2.15 -17.05 -15.23
N LEU A 47 -1.45 -16.12 -15.89
CA LEU A 47 -1.06 -14.84 -15.30
C LEU A 47 -2.27 -13.97 -14.94
N ALA A 48 -3.30 -13.93 -15.79
CA ALA A 48 -4.53 -13.19 -15.53
C ALA A 48 -5.31 -13.69 -14.30
N LEU A 49 -5.23 -14.99 -13.99
CA LEU A 49 -5.88 -15.58 -12.81
C LEU A 49 -5.14 -15.25 -11.50
N ILE A 50 -3.81 -15.16 -11.53
CA ILE A 50 -2.99 -14.92 -10.33
C ILE A 50 -2.74 -13.42 -10.06
N MET A 51 -2.67 -12.58 -11.09
CA MET A 51 -2.37 -11.14 -10.98
C MET A 51 -3.27 -10.39 -9.99
N PRO A 52 -4.61 -10.54 -9.98
CA PRO A 52 -5.47 -9.81 -9.05
C PRO A 52 -5.15 -10.11 -7.58
N ASN A 53 -4.80 -11.35 -7.27
CA ASN A 53 -4.47 -11.77 -5.91
C ASN A 53 -3.11 -11.23 -5.47
N VAL A 54 -2.13 -11.23 -6.37
CA VAL A 54 -0.80 -10.63 -6.11
C VAL A 54 -0.90 -9.13 -5.89
N LEU A 55 -1.71 -8.42 -6.69
CA LEU A 55 -1.97 -7.00 -6.50
C LEU A 55 -2.66 -6.72 -5.16
N LYS A 56 -3.64 -7.57 -4.78
CA LYS A 56 -4.35 -7.45 -3.51
C LYS A 56 -3.43 -7.70 -2.30
N THR A 57 -2.54 -8.69 -2.36
CA THR A 57 -1.59 -8.96 -1.27
C THR A 57 -0.52 -7.88 -1.17
N GLN A 58 -0.01 -7.37 -2.28
CA GLN A 58 0.94 -6.26 -2.29
C GLN A 58 0.31 -4.97 -1.75
N ALA A 59 -0.92 -4.65 -2.14
CA ALA A 59 -1.68 -3.53 -1.58
C ALA A 59 -1.93 -3.69 -0.07
N ALA A 60 -2.25 -4.91 0.39
CA ALA A 60 -2.41 -5.20 1.81
C ALA A 60 -1.10 -5.04 2.60
N MET A 61 0.04 -5.41 2.03
CA MET A 61 1.36 -5.23 2.65
C MET A 61 1.76 -3.75 2.75
N LEU A 62 1.46 -2.94 1.71
CA LEU A 62 1.66 -1.49 1.72
C LEU A 62 0.72 -0.77 2.72
N GLY A 63 -0.53 -1.23 2.84
CA GLY A 63 -1.45 -0.75 3.86
C GLY A 63 -0.97 -1.07 5.28
N LYS A 64 -0.44 -2.29 5.50
CA LYS A 64 0.02 -2.75 6.81
C LYS A 64 1.33 -2.10 7.28
N GLN A 65 2.18 -1.65 6.37
CA GLN A 65 3.44 -0.96 6.70
C GLN A 65 3.23 0.54 7.06
N SER A 66 2.01 1.07 6.96
CA SER A 66 1.72 2.51 7.18
C SER A 66 0.62 2.82 8.21
N THR A 67 0.09 1.84 8.95
CA THR A 67 -1.01 2.09 9.90
C THR A 67 -0.57 2.22 11.37
N GLN A 68 0.47 3.01 11.68
CA GLN A 68 0.55 3.52 13.06
C GLN A 68 -0.64 4.45 13.28
N SER A 69 -1.39 4.26 14.38
CA SER A 69 -2.53 5.12 14.71
C SER A 69 -2.05 6.55 14.93
N PHE A 70 -2.92 7.55 14.71
CA PHE A 70 -2.61 8.95 15.03
C PHE A 70 -2.08 9.10 16.46
N SER A 71 -2.65 8.36 17.40
CA SER A 71 -2.24 8.34 18.80
C SER A 71 -0.82 7.80 18.98
N ASP A 72 -0.48 6.69 18.31
CA ASP A 72 0.85 6.08 18.40
C ASP A 72 1.91 7.03 17.87
N GLN A 73 1.69 7.59 16.67
CA GLN A 73 2.67 8.47 16.05
C GLN A 73 2.82 9.79 16.80
N THR A 74 1.73 10.33 17.36
CA THR A 74 1.77 11.60 18.11
C THR A 74 2.43 11.39 19.47
N SER A 75 2.14 10.28 20.16
CA SER A 75 2.85 9.93 21.40
C SER A 75 4.34 9.75 21.16
N GLU A 76 4.72 9.05 20.09
CA GLU A 76 6.12 8.83 19.72
C GLU A 76 6.85 10.16 19.47
N LEU A 77 6.24 11.12 18.75
CA LEU A 77 6.82 12.44 18.53
C LEU A 77 7.00 13.21 19.85
N ILE A 78 6.02 13.16 20.75
CA ILE A 78 6.09 13.81 22.06
C ILE A 78 7.20 13.18 22.92
N GLU A 79 7.31 11.85 22.94
CA GLU A 79 8.35 11.11 23.67
C GLU A 79 9.76 11.42 23.14
N GLN A 80 9.88 11.66 21.82
CA GLN A 80 11.12 12.12 21.19
C GLN A 80 11.41 13.62 21.41
N GLY A 81 10.53 14.35 22.10
CA GLY A 81 10.66 15.80 22.31
C GLY A 81 10.41 16.65 21.06
N LYS A 82 9.89 16.06 19.97
CA LYS A 82 9.57 16.72 18.70
C LYS A 82 8.20 17.39 18.78
N LEU A 83 8.06 18.35 19.70
CA LEU A 83 6.78 18.98 20.03
C LEU A 83 6.20 19.80 18.87
N ASP A 84 7.05 20.39 18.02
CA ASP A 84 6.60 21.16 16.85
C ASP A 84 5.99 20.24 15.77
N GLU A 85 6.62 19.09 15.51
CA GLU A 85 6.10 18.08 14.59
C GLU A 85 4.78 17.49 15.10
N ALA A 86 4.71 17.20 16.41
CA ALA A 86 3.49 16.73 17.05
C ALA A 86 2.37 17.76 16.93
N SER A 87 2.66 19.04 17.22
CA SER A 87 1.71 20.15 17.08
C SER A 87 1.19 20.29 15.66
N ALA A 88 2.05 20.25 14.65
CA ALA A 88 1.63 20.34 13.24
C ALA A 88 0.67 19.20 12.86
N ARG A 89 0.95 17.98 13.33
CA ARG A 89 0.10 16.81 13.11
C ARG A 89 -1.24 16.92 13.84
N ILE A 90 -1.24 17.40 15.08
CA ILE A 90 -2.45 17.66 15.86
C ILE A 90 -3.32 18.71 15.16
N SER A 91 -2.74 19.81 14.67
CA SER A 91 -3.46 20.84 13.92
C SER A 91 -4.13 20.26 12.68
N ALA A 92 -3.40 19.49 11.86
CA ALA A 92 -3.97 18.81 10.70
C ALA A 92 -5.10 17.82 11.08
N ARG A 93 -4.98 17.17 12.24
CA ARG A 93 -6.05 16.30 12.77
C ARG A 93 -7.28 17.10 13.20
N LYS A 94 -7.13 18.24 13.87
CA LYS A 94 -8.26 19.11 14.25
C LYS A 94 -8.94 19.72 13.02
N GLU A 95 -8.20 20.04 11.96
CA GLU A 95 -8.78 20.51 10.70
C GLU A 95 -9.66 19.46 10.02
N THR A 96 -9.18 18.21 9.98
CA THR A 96 -9.88 17.10 9.30
C THR A 96 -10.92 16.41 10.17
N HIS A 97 -10.71 16.39 11.49
CA HIS A 97 -11.53 15.71 12.50
C HIS A 97 -11.71 16.63 13.72
N PRO A 98 -12.50 17.70 13.60
CA PRO A 98 -12.63 18.75 14.63
C PRO A 98 -13.24 18.26 15.95
N ASN A 99 -13.83 17.07 15.99
CA ASN A 99 -14.43 16.48 17.19
C ASN A 99 -13.63 15.28 17.71
N ASP A 100 -12.37 15.12 17.29
CA ASP A 100 -11.52 14.03 17.78
C ASP A 100 -10.86 14.40 19.12
N ALA A 101 -11.38 13.83 20.20
CA ALA A 101 -10.89 14.02 21.56
C ALA A 101 -9.38 13.69 21.73
N TYR A 102 -8.81 12.78 20.93
CA TYR A 102 -7.37 12.50 21.00
C TYR A 102 -6.52 13.70 20.61
N ALA A 103 -6.94 14.49 19.62
CA ALA A 103 -6.18 15.65 19.18
C ALA A 103 -6.06 16.69 20.29
N TYR A 104 -7.18 17.01 20.93
CA TYR A 104 -7.25 17.89 22.11
C TYR A 104 -6.43 17.33 23.30
N TYR A 105 -6.48 16.02 23.52
CA TYR A 105 -5.71 15.37 24.59
C TYR A 105 -4.20 15.52 24.41
N TYR A 106 -3.68 15.27 23.22
CA TYR A 106 -2.25 15.42 22.96
C TYR A 106 -1.80 16.88 22.99
N GLU A 107 -2.63 17.82 22.53
CA GLU A 107 -2.34 19.26 22.61
C GLU A 107 -2.26 19.74 24.05
N ALA A 108 -3.19 19.33 24.92
CA ALA A 108 -3.15 19.62 26.34
C ALA A 108 -1.85 19.11 27.00
N LYS A 109 -1.41 17.89 26.64
CA LYS A 109 -0.13 17.34 27.12
C LYS A 109 1.07 18.17 26.65
N ILE A 110 1.06 18.64 25.40
CA ILE A 110 2.13 19.51 24.87
C ILE A 110 2.16 20.84 25.64
N HIS A 111 1.02 21.50 25.83
CA HIS A 111 0.95 22.75 26.60
C HIS A 111 1.44 22.56 28.04
N LEU A 112 1.08 21.46 28.69
CA LEU A 112 1.64 21.12 30.00
C LEU A 112 3.15 20.90 29.94
N ALA A 113 3.69 20.24 28.92
CA ALA A 113 5.14 20.07 28.78
C ALA A 113 5.87 21.41 28.55
N GLN A 114 5.23 22.36 27.89
CA GLN A 114 5.75 23.70 27.60
C GLN A 114 5.61 24.69 28.76
N GLY A 115 4.96 24.30 29.87
CA GLY A 115 4.71 25.19 31.00
C GLY A 115 3.58 26.19 30.74
N GLU A 116 2.63 25.85 29.87
CA GLU A 116 1.46 26.66 29.51
C GLU A 116 0.16 26.04 30.07
N PRO A 117 0.00 25.87 31.39
CA PRO A 117 -1.11 25.13 31.97
C PRO A 117 -2.48 25.76 31.69
N GLU A 118 -2.58 27.08 31.51
CA GLU A 118 -3.83 27.76 31.17
C GLU A 118 -4.35 27.34 29.79
N LYS A 119 -3.46 27.18 28.81
CA LYS A 119 -3.85 26.69 27.47
C LYS A 119 -4.26 25.22 27.51
N ALA A 120 -3.57 24.42 28.33
CA ALA A 120 -3.94 23.03 28.51
C ALA A 120 -5.37 22.87 29.05
N LEU A 121 -5.79 23.73 30.00
CA LEU A 121 -7.17 23.70 30.53
C LEU A 121 -8.22 23.94 29.44
N VAL A 122 -7.96 24.86 28.50
CA VAL A 122 -8.89 25.13 27.37
C VAL A 122 -9.10 23.87 26.52
N GLU A 123 -8.04 23.16 26.17
CA GLU A 123 -8.15 21.94 25.38
C GLU A 123 -8.80 20.80 26.18
N LEU A 124 -8.52 20.69 27.49
CA LEU A 124 -9.10 19.70 28.39
C LEU A 124 -10.61 19.89 28.57
N ASP A 125 -11.09 21.13 28.63
CA ASP A 125 -12.53 21.42 28.67
C ASP A 125 -13.22 20.94 27.38
N LYS A 126 -12.56 21.04 26.23
CA LYS A 126 -13.11 20.51 24.98
C LYS A 126 -13.28 18.99 25.01
N ILE A 127 -12.34 18.28 25.63
CA ILE A 127 -12.44 16.81 25.81
C ILE A 127 -13.62 16.46 26.70
N ARG A 128 -13.89 17.22 27.76
CA ARG A 128 -15.05 16.99 28.64
C ARG A 128 -16.39 17.08 27.90
N GLU A 129 -16.47 17.96 26.89
CA GLU A 129 -17.64 18.05 26.01
C GLU A 129 -17.73 16.87 25.02
N LEU A 130 -16.61 16.51 24.39
CA LEU A 130 -16.56 15.53 23.30
C LEU A 130 -16.60 14.08 23.79
N ALA A 131 -15.94 13.80 24.92
CA ALA A 131 -15.77 12.46 25.49
C ALA A 131 -15.91 12.49 27.03
N PRO A 132 -17.13 12.74 27.56
CA PRO A 132 -17.34 12.80 29.02
C PRO A 132 -16.91 11.53 29.78
N SER A 133 -16.90 10.38 29.11
CA SER A 133 -16.45 9.10 29.69
C SER A 133 -14.94 9.07 29.99
N TRP A 134 -14.15 9.98 29.42
CA TRP A 134 -12.70 10.04 29.62
C TRP A 134 -12.30 10.80 30.88
N ASN A 135 -13.20 11.61 31.45
CA ASN A 135 -12.89 12.57 32.52
C ASN A 135 -12.06 11.94 33.63
N LYS A 136 -12.57 10.86 34.24
CA LYS A 136 -11.94 10.25 35.41
C LYS A 136 -10.54 9.66 35.12
N GLU A 137 -10.34 9.11 33.93
CA GLU A 137 -9.12 8.36 33.61
C GLU A 137 -8.05 9.21 32.92
N TYR A 138 -8.45 10.17 32.08
CA TYR A 138 -7.54 10.92 31.21
C TYR A 138 -7.50 12.42 31.50
N THR A 139 -8.66 13.04 31.75
CA THR A 139 -8.80 14.50 31.75
C THR A 139 -8.61 15.09 33.14
N ASP A 140 -9.27 14.54 34.16
CA ASP A 140 -9.26 15.06 35.53
C ASP A 140 -7.85 15.09 36.14
N PRO A 141 -6.98 14.05 35.96
CA PRO A 141 -5.60 14.11 36.46
C PRO A 141 -4.76 15.22 35.79
N LEU A 142 -4.99 15.49 34.50
CA LEU A 142 -4.29 16.55 33.77
C LEU A 142 -4.75 17.94 34.21
N ILE A 143 -6.04 18.08 34.54
CA ILE A 143 -6.61 19.33 35.04
C ILE A 143 -6.08 19.64 36.43
N GLU A 144 -6.06 18.66 37.35
CA GLU A 144 -5.46 18.82 38.66
C GLU A 144 -3.98 19.24 38.56
N LEU A 145 -3.23 18.61 37.65
CA LEU A 145 -1.84 18.99 37.37
C LEU A 145 -1.71 20.42 36.83
N ALA A 146 -2.60 20.83 35.91
CA ALA A 146 -2.61 22.18 35.35
C ALA A 146 -2.89 23.23 36.44
N GLU A 147 -3.95 23.04 37.23
CA GLU A 147 -4.34 23.92 38.33
C GLU A 147 -3.24 24.06 39.37
N LYS A 148 -2.59 22.93 39.73
CA LYS A 148 -1.45 22.94 40.64
C LYS A 148 -0.31 23.81 40.12
N ARG A 149 0.06 23.67 38.84
CA ARG A 149 1.15 24.47 38.24
C ARG A 149 0.82 25.96 38.19
N ILE A 150 -0.44 26.30 37.91
CA ILE A 150 -0.92 27.70 37.95
C ILE A 150 -0.82 28.26 39.37
N ALA A 151 -1.15 27.46 40.39
CA ALA A 151 -1.03 27.86 41.78
C ALA A 151 0.43 28.03 42.22
N GLU A 152 1.34 27.18 41.74
CA GLU A 152 2.78 27.25 42.01
C GLU A 152 3.49 28.43 41.32
N SER A 153 2.91 28.97 40.24
CA SER A 153 3.47 30.12 39.51
C SER A 153 2.98 31.48 40.03
N ARG A 154 2.17 31.52 41.08
CA ARG A 154 1.63 32.76 41.72
C ARG A 154 2.41 33.11 42.98
#